data_AF-A0A2E3RTE4-F1
#
_entry.id   AF-A0A2E3RTE4-F1
#
_cell.length_a   1.000
_cell.length_b   1.000
_cell.length_c   1.000
_cell.angle_alpha   90.00
_cell.angle_beta   90.00
_cell.angle_gamma   90.00
#
_symmetry.space_group_name_H-M   'P 1'
#
loop_
_entity.id
_entity.type
_entity.pdbx_description
1 polymer ?
#
loop_
_entity_poly.entity_id
_entity_poly.type
_entity_poly.pdbx_seq_one_letter_code
_entity_poly.pdbx_strand_id
1 'polypeptide(L)'
;MADCCASACDVFEAWHGIDPMRPLRGRYSGPVQAAQIITEAGGMATLAASLAAQAGLRPGIGGAGEIGVRDGCLVVAPAPGEWWGKTISGFSINRDVEVSWRA
;
A
#
# COMPACT_ATOMS: atom_id res chain seq x y z
N MET A 1 -10.81 -11.06 5.75
CA MET A 1 -9.71 -10.08 5.72
C MET A 1 -10.04 -9.07 4.64
N ALA A 2 -9.95 -7.77 4.91
CA ALA A 2 -10.16 -6.75 3.88
C ALA A 2 -8.90 -6.60 3.03
N ASP A 3 -9.05 -6.40 1.72
CA ASP A 3 -7.92 -6.18 0.81
C ASP A 3 -7.42 -4.74 0.95
N CYS A 4 -6.55 -4.52 1.94
CA CYS A 4 -5.94 -3.22 2.17
C CYS A 4 -5.01 -2.81 1.04
N CYS A 5 -4.36 -3.78 0.38
CA CYS A 5 -3.41 -3.50 -0.70
C CYS A 5 -4.14 -2.92 -1.91
N ALA A 6 -5.21 -3.57 -2.37
CA ALA A 6 -6.02 -3.08 -3.48
C ALA A 6 -6.65 -1.73 -3.14
N SER A 7 -7.26 -1.60 -1.95
CA SER A 7 -7.93 -0.37 -1.54
C SER A 7 -6.99 0.85 -1.49
N ALA A 8 -5.78 0.68 -0.93
CA ALA A 8 -4.80 1.77 -0.85
C ALA A 8 -4.27 2.16 -2.24
N CYS A 9 -4.00 1.17 -3.10
CA CYS A 9 -3.55 1.42 -4.46
C CYS A 9 -4.64 2.06 -5.33
N ASP A 10 -5.91 1.71 -5.15
CA ASP A 10 -7.04 2.35 -5.86
C ASP A 10 -7.13 3.85 -5.51
N VAL A 11 -6.96 4.21 -4.23
CA VAL A 11 -6.94 5.62 -3.80
C VAL A 11 -5.72 6.35 -4.38
N PHE A 12 -4.56 5.70 -4.35
CA PHE A 12 -3.34 6.28 -4.89
C PHE A 12 -3.42 6.49 -6.42
N GLU A 13 -4.03 5.53 -7.14
CA GLU A 13 -4.33 5.66 -8.57
C GLU A 13 -5.30 6.80 -8.83
N ALA A 14 -6.34 6.97 -8.01
CA ALA A 14 -7.28 8.09 -8.14
C ALA A 14 -6.60 9.46 -7.92
N TRP A 15 -5.58 9.53 -7.06
CA TRP A 15 -4.84 10.77 -6.80
C TRP A 15 -3.78 11.10 -7.87
N HIS A 16 -3.07 10.09 -8.37
CA HIS A 16 -1.85 10.30 -9.17
C HIS A 16 -1.89 9.67 -10.56
N GLY A 17 -2.90 8.86 -10.88
CA GLY A 17 -2.97 8.09 -12.13
C GLY A 17 -1.98 6.92 -12.19
N ILE A 18 -1.45 6.48 -11.05
CA ILE A 18 -0.46 5.40 -10.94
C ILE A 18 -1.03 4.29 -10.06
N ASP A 19 -1.09 3.05 -10.56
CA ASP A 19 -1.45 1.86 -9.77
C ASP A 19 -0.17 1.04 -9.45
N PRO A 20 0.39 1.13 -8.23
CA PRO A 20 1.55 0.34 -7.84
C PRO A 20 1.27 -1.16 -7.85
N MET A 21 0.01 -1.54 -7.65
CA MET A 21 -0.43 -2.94 -7.62
C MET A 21 -0.66 -3.52 -9.03
N ARG A 22 -0.57 -2.73 -10.11
CA ARG A 22 -0.90 -3.19 -11.47
C ARG A 22 -0.35 -4.58 -11.84
N PRO A 23 0.90 -4.96 -11.50
CA PRO A 23 1.42 -6.31 -11.79
C PRO A 23 0.72 -7.45 -11.06
N LEU A 24 0.04 -7.19 -9.95
CA LEU A 24 -0.64 -8.18 -9.09
C LEU A 24 -2.16 -8.21 -9.26
N ARG A 25 -2.76 -7.23 -9.96
CA ARG A 25 -4.20 -7.21 -10.23
C ARG A 25 -4.62 -8.51 -10.92
N GLY A 26 -5.57 -9.23 -10.31
CA GLY A 26 -6.06 -10.52 -10.81
C GLY A 26 -5.13 -11.72 -10.61
N ARG A 27 -3.97 -11.55 -9.96
CA ARG A 27 -3.03 -12.66 -9.68
C ARG A 27 -3.28 -13.38 -8.36
N TYR A 28 -4.10 -12.80 -7.48
CA TYR A 28 -4.59 -13.45 -6.27
C TYR A 28 -6.09 -13.21 -6.14
N SER A 29 -6.78 -14.14 -5.50
CA SER A 29 -8.24 -14.15 -5.32
C SER A 29 -8.66 -14.05 -3.85
N GLY A 30 -7.71 -14.14 -2.92
CA GLY A 30 -8.00 -14.16 -1.50
C GLY A 30 -6.77 -14.11 -0.61
N PRO A 31 -6.99 -14.10 0.72
CA PRO A 31 -5.95 -13.83 1.70
C PRO A 31 -4.83 -14.87 1.73
N VAL A 32 -5.13 -16.14 1.41
CA VAL A 32 -4.11 -17.21 1.37
C VAL A 32 -3.10 -16.96 0.26
N GLN A 33 -3.58 -16.67 -0.96
CA GLN A 33 -2.70 -16.38 -2.10
C GLN A 33 -1.94 -15.06 -1.91
N ALA A 34 -2.60 -14.04 -1.34
CA ALA A 34 -1.93 -12.80 -0.99
C ALA A 34 -0.79 -13.03 0.02
N ALA A 35 -1.03 -13.83 1.07
CA ALA A 35 -0.02 -14.17 2.07
C ALA A 35 1.16 -14.95 1.46
N GLN A 36 0.90 -15.84 0.50
CA GLN A 36 1.96 -16.55 -0.24
C GLN A 36 2.85 -15.57 -1.01
N ILE A 37 2.25 -14.67 -1.80
CA ILE A 37 2.99 -13.64 -2.56
C ILE A 37 3.84 -12.77 -1.63
N ILE A 38 3.26 -12.33 -0.51
CA ILE A 38 3.96 -11.52 0.50
C ILE A 38 5.14 -12.30 1.09
N THR A 39 4.95 -13.58 1.39
CA THR A 39 6.00 -14.44 1.98
C THR A 39 7.12 -14.68 0.97
N GLU A 40 6.78 -15.02 -0.28
CA GLU A 40 7.75 -15.24 -1.36
C GLU A 40 8.58 -14.00 -1.68
N ALA A 41 7.99 -12.81 -1.55
CA ALA A 41 8.68 -11.54 -1.69
C ALA A 41 9.58 -11.17 -0.50
N GLY A 42 9.60 -11.97 0.58
CA GLY A 42 10.38 -11.68 1.79
C GLY A 42 9.70 -10.67 2.73
N GLY A 43 8.37 -10.56 2.67
CA GLY A 43 7.56 -9.72 3.54
C GLY A 43 6.92 -8.51 2.84
N MET A 44 5.97 -7.88 3.54
CA MET A 44 5.15 -6.81 2.96
C MET A 44 5.96 -5.57 2.58
N ALA A 45 6.90 -5.15 3.43
CA ALA A 45 7.76 -4.00 3.14
C ALA A 45 8.60 -4.22 1.87
N THR A 46 9.16 -5.41 1.70
CA THR A 46 9.96 -5.79 0.53
C THR A 46 9.11 -5.83 -0.74
N LEU A 47 7.91 -6.43 -0.66
CA LEU A 47 6.95 -6.45 -1.76
C LEU A 47 6.55 -5.02 -2.17
N ALA A 48 6.16 -4.19 -1.21
CA ALA A 48 5.74 -2.81 -1.44
C ALA A 48 6.87 -1.97 -2.07
N ALA A 49 8.11 -2.11 -1.58
CA ALA A 49 9.26 -1.43 -2.15
C ALA A 49 9.51 -1.83 -3.61
N SER A 50 9.37 -3.12 -3.94
CA SER A 50 9.51 -3.63 -5.31
C SER A 50 8.43 -3.06 -6.24
N LEU A 51 7.17 -3.06 -5.81
CA LEU A 51 6.05 -2.50 -6.56
C LEU A 51 6.19 -0.98 -6.76
N ALA A 52 6.58 -0.27 -5.71
CA ALA A 52 6.84 1.17 -5.76
C ALA A 52 7.95 1.51 -6.78
N ALA A 53 9.05 0.76 -6.76
CA ALA A 53 10.14 0.93 -7.72
C ALA A 53 9.68 0.65 -9.17
N GLN A 54 8.90 -0.42 -9.39
CA GLN A 54 8.34 -0.75 -10.71
C GLN A 54 7.38 0.32 -11.23
N ALA A 55 6.63 0.96 -10.33
CA ALA A 55 5.72 2.05 -10.64
C ALA A 55 6.42 3.42 -10.79
N GLY A 56 7.75 3.48 -10.60
CA GLY A 56 8.53 4.72 -10.71
C GLY A 56 8.42 5.65 -9.50
N LEU A 57 7.89 5.16 -8.37
CA LEU A 57 7.75 5.95 -7.15
C LEU A 57 9.10 6.16 -6.46
N ARG A 58 9.19 7.24 -5.70
CA ARG A 58 10.36 7.64 -4.93
C ARG A 58 10.12 7.44 -3.44
N PRO A 59 11.18 7.28 -2.62
CA PRO A 59 11.04 7.32 -1.17
C PRO A 59 10.26 8.56 -0.72
N GLY A 60 9.27 8.32 0.15
CA GLY A 60 8.41 9.33 0.73
C GLY A 60 9.06 10.04 1.92
N ILE A 61 8.40 11.11 2.36
CA ILE A 61 8.79 11.93 3.52
C ILE A 61 7.64 12.07 4.52
N GLY A 62 6.57 11.30 4.36
CA GLY A 62 5.35 11.36 5.16
C GLY A 62 4.40 12.50 4.77
N GLY A 63 4.47 12.95 3.52
CA GLY A 63 3.62 14.00 2.98
C GLY A 63 2.22 13.52 2.57
N ALA A 64 1.32 14.47 2.33
CA ALA A 64 0.03 14.19 1.73
C ALA A 64 0.20 13.61 0.31
N GLY A 65 -0.70 12.69 -0.04
CA GLY A 65 -0.68 11.96 -1.30
C GLY A 65 0.24 10.72 -1.30
N GLU A 66 0.96 10.43 -0.23
CA GLU A 66 1.85 9.26 -0.18
C GLU A 66 1.11 7.95 0.09
N ILE A 67 1.74 6.83 -0.27
CA ILE A 67 1.35 5.47 0.12
C ILE A 67 2.45 4.85 0.98
N GLY A 68 2.11 4.05 1.98
CA GLY A 68 3.08 3.46 2.89
C GLY A 68 2.67 2.11 3.45
N VAL A 69 3.55 1.52 4.25
CA VAL A 69 3.34 0.24 4.94
C VAL A 69 3.24 0.48 6.44
N ARG A 70 2.24 -0.13 7.07
CA ARG A 70 2.11 -0.22 8.52
C ARG A 70 1.52 -1.56 8.94
N ASP A 71 2.19 -2.25 9.86
CA ASP A 71 1.72 -3.51 10.45
C ASP A 71 1.33 -4.54 9.38
N GLY A 72 2.13 -4.61 8.31
CA GLY A 72 1.89 -5.51 7.17
C GLY A 72 0.73 -5.13 6.25
N CYS A 73 0.20 -3.91 6.34
CA CYS A 73 -0.87 -3.39 5.48
C CYS A 73 -0.42 -2.16 4.68
N LEU A 74 -1.01 -1.94 3.50
CA LEU A 74 -0.87 -0.65 2.81
C LEU A 74 -1.83 0.39 3.38
N VAL A 75 -1.31 1.62 3.49
CA VAL A 75 -2.02 2.81 3.97
C VAL A 75 -1.72 4.00 3.06
N VAL A 76 -2.60 4.99 3.01
CA VAL A 76 -2.42 6.23 2.23
C VAL A 76 -2.45 7.45 3.13
N ALA A 77 -1.71 8.50 2.78
CA ALA A 77 -1.69 9.75 3.53
C ALA A 77 -2.57 10.82 2.88
N PRO A 78 -3.84 11.01 3.29
CA PRO A 78 -4.67 12.08 2.73
C PRO A 78 -4.22 13.48 3.19
N ALA A 79 -3.52 13.56 4.33
CA ALA A 79 -2.98 14.78 4.91
C ALA A 79 -1.63 14.49 5.59
N PRO A 80 -0.77 15.50 5.81
CA PRO A 80 0.49 15.30 6.51
C PRO A 80 0.25 14.75 7.93
N GLY A 81 0.92 13.66 8.30
CA GLY A 81 0.81 13.06 9.64
C GLY A 81 -0.47 12.24 9.89
N GLU A 82 -1.24 11.91 8.85
CA GLU A 82 -2.39 11.01 8.92
C GLU A 82 -2.28 9.90 7.88
N TRP A 83 -2.41 8.65 8.31
CA TRP A 83 -2.30 7.47 7.46
C TRP A 83 -3.53 6.58 7.58
N TRP A 84 -4.25 6.42 6.47
CA TRP A 84 -5.53 5.72 6.42
C TRP A 84 -5.36 4.32 5.84
N GLY A 85 -5.77 3.31 6.60
CA GLY A 85 -5.71 1.90 6.19
C GLY A 85 -7.09 1.27 6.15
N LYS A 86 -7.37 0.42 5.15
CA LYS A 86 -8.64 -0.31 5.10
C LYS A 86 -8.67 -1.41 6.15
N THR A 87 -9.77 -1.51 6.87
CA THR A 87 -10.07 -2.63 7.79
C THR A 87 -11.34 -3.37 7.36
N ILE A 88 -11.61 -4.51 8.01
CA ILE A 88 -12.84 -5.31 7.74
C ILE A 88 -14.10 -4.48 8.01
N SER A 89 -14.10 -3.63 9.04
CA SER A 89 -15.27 -2.87 9.49
C SER A 89 -15.26 -1.39 9.09
N GLY A 90 -14.23 -0.90 8.41
CA GLY A 90 -14.10 0.53 8.10
C GLY A 90 -12.70 0.89 7.64
N PHE A 91 -12.07 1.81 8.37
CA PHE A 91 -10.69 2.24 8.18
C PHE A 91 -10.02 2.52 9.53
N SER A 92 -8.69 2.48 9.57
CA SER A 92 -7.86 2.94 10.69
C SER A 92 -7.16 4.24 10.32
N ILE A 93 -6.90 5.08 11.31
CA ILE A 93 -6.06 6.28 11.19
C ILE A 93 -4.82 6.06 12.06
N ASN A 94 -3.65 6.15 11.45
CA ASN A 94 -2.35 6.00 12.10
C ASN A 94 -1.57 7.31 11.99
N ARG A 95 -0.64 7.52 12.93
CA ARG A 95 0.22 8.73 12.97
C ARG A 95 1.58 8.52 12.30
N ASP A 96 1.94 7.27 12.04
CA ASP A 96 3.23 6.85 11.53
C ASP A 96 3.11 5.62 10.61
N VAL A 97 4.16 5.40 9.83
CA VAL A 97 4.35 4.25 8.93
C VAL A 97 5.79 3.77 9.03
N GLU A 98 6.03 2.52 8.67
CA GLU A 98 7.37 1.93 8.62
C GLU A 98 8.17 2.51 7.44
N VAL A 99 7.50 2.71 6.30
CA VAL A 99 8.05 3.25 5.06
C VAL A 99 6.94 3.84 4.21
N SER A 100 7.27 4.83 3.38
CA SER A 100 6.35 5.41 2.40
C SER A 100 7.01 5.75 1.07
N TRP A 101 6.17 6.01 0.07
CA TRP A 101 6.55 6.40 -1.28
C TRP A 101 5.64 7.50 -1.83
N ARG A 102 6.22 8.31 -2.72
CA ARG A 102 5.55 9.40 -3.44
C ARG A 102 5.72 9.25 -4.95
N ALA A 103 4.76 9.78 -5.70
CA ALA A 103 4.87 9.96 -7.15
C ALA A 103 6.01 10.92 -7.54
#